data_AF-A0A978TJB2-F1
#
_entry.id   AF-A0A978TJB2-F1
#
_cell.length_a   1.000
_cell.length_b   1.000
_cell.length_c   1.000
_cell.angle_alpha   90.00
_cell.angle_beta   90.00
_cell.angle_gamma   90.00
#
_symmetry.space_group_name_H-M   'P 1'
#
loop_
_entity.id
_entity.type
_entity.pdbx_description
1 polymer ?
#
loop_
_entity_poly.entity_id
_entity_poly.type
_entity_poly.pdbx_seq_one_letter_code
_entity_poly.pdbx_strand_id
1 'polypeptide(L)'
;MQTQTSTESLNCFYVNATSLIQVVRVVSESTWLSERVLSPGHRFLFKAPADATLEVYTGELATGVLADRIPCRQLACSDQDLIRFSATDPVILRG
;
A
#
# COMPACT_ATOMS: atom_id res chain seq x y z
N MET A 1 -17.38 -2.11 -30.24
CA MET A 1 -16.93 -3.10 -29.24
C MET A 1 -16.23 -2.32 -28.14
N GLN A 2 -16.94 -2.00 -27.05
CA GLN A 2 -16.32 -1.36 -25.89
C GLN A 2 -15.67 -2.47 -25.06
N THR A 3 -14.34 -2.62 -25.14
CA THR A 3 -13.60 -3.51 -24.25
C THR A 3 -13.52 -2.83 -22.88
N GLN A 4 -14.49 -3.10 -22.03
CA GLN A 4 -14.46 -2.75 -20.63
C GLN A 4 -13.62 -3.81 -19.91
N THR A 5 -12.29 -3.64 -19.93
CA THR A 5 -11.39 -4.40 -19.06
C THR A 5 -11.62 -3.87 -17.64
N SER A 6 -12.60 -4.44 -16.96
CA SER A 6 -12.81 -4.21 -15.53
C SER A 6 -11.70 -4.93 -14.78
N THR A 7 -10.50 -4.32 -14.72
CA THR A 7 -9.46 -4.73 -13.78
C THR A 7 -10.02 -4.44 -12.39
N GLU A 8 -10.49 -5.48 -11.69
CA GLU A 8 -11.01 -5.34 -10.34
C GLU A 8 -9.95 -4.66 -9.45
N SER A 9 -10.25 -3.42 -9.06
CA SER A 9 -9.38 -2.60 -8.22
C SER A 9 -9.70 -2.87 -6.75
N LEU A 10 -8.72 -3.33 -6.00
CA LEU A 10 -8.83 -3.59 -4.57
C LEU A 10 -8.43 -2.36 -3.77
N ASN A 11 -9.16 -2.11 -2.68
CA ASN A 11 -8.71 -1.22 -1.62
C ASN A 11 -7.77 -2.01 -0.69
N CYS A 12 -6.53 -1.57 -0.56
CA CYS A 12 -5.50 -2.27 0.20
C CYS A 12 -5.05 -1.46 1.41
N PHE A 13 -4.71 -2.17 2.49
CA PHE A 13 -4.22 -1.59 3.73
C PHE A 13 -2.93 -2.27 4.20
N TYR A 14 -1.89 -1.49 4.45
CA TYR A 14 -0.63 -1.96 5.02
C TYR A 14 -0.22 -1.08 6.20
N VAL A 15 0.43 -1.68 7.21
CA VAL A 15 1.01 -0.95 8.35
C VAL A 15 2.45 -1.35 8.50
N ASN A 16 3.33 -0.36 8.60
CA ASN A 16 4.69 -0.61 9.04
C ASN A 16 4.68 -0.86 10.55
N ALA A 17 4.51 -2.13 10.96
CA ALA A 17 4.54 -2.53 12.36
C ALA A 17 5.97 -2.64 12.94
N THR A 18 7.00 -2.29 12.16
CA THR A 18 8.40 -2.35 12.58
C THR A 18 8.84 -1.03 13.23
N SER A 19 9.98 -1.04 13.90
CA SER A 19 10.62 0.17 14.44
C SER A 19 11.54 0.88 13.43
N LEU A 20 11.56 0.46 12.17
CA LEU A 20 12.41 1.01 11.12
C LEU A 20 11.57 1.76 10.09
N ILE A 21 12.19 2.71 9.38
CA ILE A 21 11.57 3.31 8.19
C ILE A 21 11.52 2.26 7.08
N GLN A 22 10.38 2.19 6.40
CA GLN A 22 10.17 1.31 5.25
C GLN A 22 9.85 2.14 4.01
N VAL A 23 10.27 1.65 2.85
CA VAL A 23 9.81 2.13 1.55
C VAL A 23 8.95 1.04 0.95
N VAL A 24 7.71 1.35 0.58
CA VAL A 24 6.78 0.39 -0.02
C VAL A 24 6.49 0.77 -1.47
N ARG A 25 6.42 -0.23 -2.34
CA ARG A 25 6.17 -0.08 -3.77
C ARG A 25 5.03 -0.97 -4.21
N VAL A 26 4.09 -0.42 -4.95
CA VAL A 26 2.99 -1.20 -5.56
C VAL A 26 3.38 -1.52 -7.00
N VAL A 27 3.57 -2.80 -7.28
CA VAL A 27 4.03 -3.31 -8.58
C VAL A 27 2.99 -4.26 -9.16
N SER A 28 2.61 -4.06 -10.42
CA SER A 28 1.83 -5.02 -11.23
C SER A 28 2.68 -5.45 -12.42
N GLU A 29 2.39 -6.62 -13.00
CA GLU A 29 3.16 -7.21 -14.11
C GLU A 29 3.41 -6.25 -15.28
N SER A 30 2.54 -5.25 -15.45
CA SER A 30 2.61 -4.28 -16.55
C SER A 30 3.02 -2.88 -16.13
N THR A 31 2.95 -2.52 -14.84
CA THR A 31 3.15 -1.13 -14.39
C THR A 31 3.60 -1.02 -12.94
N TRP A 32 4.51 -0.09 -12.68
CA TRP A 32 4.72 0.45 -11.34
C TRP A 32 3.64 1.49 -11.05
N LEU A 33 2.90 1.32 -9.96
CA LEU A 33 1.73 2.14 -9.69
C LEU A 33 2.00 3.21 -8.63
N SER A 34 2.87 2.98 -7.64
CA SER A 34 3.18 3.95 -6.57
C SER A 34 4.36 3.54 -5.70
N GLU A 35 5.07 4.53 -5.12
CA GLU A 35 6.04 4.36 -4.03
C GLU A 35 5.69 5.28 -2.85
N ARG A 36 5.89 4.80 -1.61
CA ARG A 36 5.71 5.59 -0.38
C ARG A 36 6.75 5.24 0.68
N VAL A 37 7.12 6.24 1.48
CA VAL A 37 7.94 6.08 2.68
C VAL A 37 7.01 5.99 3.90
N LEU A 38 7.17 4.95 4.72
CA LEU A 38 6.40 4.70 5.93
C LEU A 38 7.28 4.73 7.16
N SER A 39 7.02 5.68 8.06
CA SER A 39 7.60 5.70 9.40
C SER A 39 7.08 4.53 10.25
N PRO A 40 7.79 4.16 11.33
CA PRO A 40 7.30 3.18 12.30
C PRO A 40 5.87 3.49 12.75
N GLY A 41 4.99 2.49 12.69
CA GLY A 41 3.57 2.58 13.04
C GLY A 41 2.69 3.29 12.00
N HIS A 42 3.25 3.83 10.92
CA HIS A 42 2.46 4.51 9.89
C HIS A 42 1.73 3.51 8.99
N ARG A 43 0.55 3.93 8.52
CA ARG A 43 -0.34 3.14 7.67
C ARG A 43 -0.35 3.64 6.24
N PHE A 44 -0.51 2.73 5.30
CA PHE A 44 -0.63 3.02 3.88
C PHE A 44 -1.91 2.43 3.34
N LEU A 45 -2.80 3.32 2.92
CA LEU A 45 -4.05 3.00 2.23
C LEU A 45 -3.86 3.32 0.75
N PHE A 46 -4.15 2.36 -0.13
CA PHE A 46 -3.97 2.54 -1.57
C PHE A 46 -4.94 1.66 -2.37
N LYS A 47 -5.15 2.04 -3.64
CA LYS A 47 -5.87 1.21 -4.61
C LYS A 47 -4.88 0.51 -5.53
N ALA A 48 -5.11 -0.77 -5.78
CA ALA A 48 -4.28 -1.55 -6.69
C ALA A 48 -5.10 -2.61 -7.43
N PRO A 49 -4.68 -3.00 -8.66
CA PRO A 49 -5.21 -4.18 -9.33
C PRO A 49 -5.06 -5.46 -8.48
N ALA A 50 -5.96 -6.42 -8.67
CA ALA A 50 -5.93 -7.68 -7.92
C ALA A 50 -4.66 -8.53 -8.16
N ASP A 51 -4.00 -8.36 -9.31
CA ASP A 51 -2.73 -8.98 -9.68
C ASP A 51 -1.50 -8.27 -9.10
N ALA A 52 -1.67 -7.07 -8.52
CA ALA A 52 -0.56 -6.30 -8.00
C ALA A 52 0.03 -6.90 -6.70
N THR A 53 1.28 -6.53 -6.43
CA THR A 53 2.05 -6.92 -5.24
C THR A 53 2.63 -5.67 -4.58
N LEU A 54 2.57 -5.62 -3.25
CA LEU A 54 3.28 -4.64 -2.45
C LEU A 54 4.67 -5.17 -2.11
N GLU A 55 5.70 -4.53 -2.63
CA GLU A 55 7.08 -4.77 -2.23
C GLU A 55 7.44 -3.86 -1.05
N VAL A 56 8.02 -4.44 0.00
CA VAL A 56 8.45 -3.71 1.20
C VAL A 56 9.97 -3.73 1.26
N TYR A 57 10.58 -2.55 1.31
CA TYR A 57 12.01 -2.35 1.41
C TYR A 57 12.35 -1.76 2.78
N THR A 58 13.42 -2.27 3.39
CA THR A 58 13.95 -1.82 4.67
C THR A 58 15.42 -1.43 4.53
N GLY A 59 15.89 -0.48 5.35
CA GLY A 59 17.29 -0.03 5.36
C GLY A 59 17.42 1.46 5.03
N GLU A 60 18.63 1.91 4.69
CA GLU A 60 18.85 3.30 4.27
C GLU A 60 18.16 3.57 2.93
N LEU A 61 17.64 4.79 2.75
CA LEU A 61 16.80 5.19 1.62
C LEU A 61 17.42 4.88 0.24
N ALA A 62 18.76 4.85 0.15
CA ALA A 62 19.50 4.61 -1.10
C ALA A 62 19.86 3.13 -1.36
N THR A 63 19.86 2.29 -0.34
CA THR A 63 20.39 0.90 -0.40
C THR A 63 19.37 -0.15 0.04
N GLY A 64 18.10 0.26 0.23
CA GLY A 64 17.03 -0.55 0.78
C GLY A 64 17.00 -1.98 0.22
N VAL A 65 17.00 -2.96 1.12
CA VAL A 65 16.90 -4.38 0.78
C VAL A 65 15.41 -4.74 0.74
N LEU A 66 15.02 -5.48 -0.30
CA LEU A 66 13.68 -6.05 -0.40
C LEU A 66 13.47 -7.02 0.77
N ALA A 67 12.61 -6.63 1.70
CA ALA A 67 12.28 -7.39 2.89
C ALA A 67 11.09 -8.33 2.66
N ASP A 68 10.09 -7.87 1.91
CA ASP A 68 8.88 -8.66 1.67
C ASP A 68 8.19 -8.35 0.32
N ARG A 69 7.40 -9.31 -0.15
CA ARG A 69 6.52 -9.21 -1.32
C ARG A 69 5.15 -9.75 -0.96
N ILE A 70 4.19 -8.85 -0.81
CA ILE A 70 2.85 -9.16 -0.31
C ILE A 70 1.83 -8.96 -1.45
N PRO A 71 1.19 -10.01 -1.97
CA PRO A 71 0.11 -9.88 -2.95
C PRO A 71 -1.02 -8.97 -2.45
N CYS A 72 -1.50 -8.02 -3.27
CA CYS A 72 -2.51 -7.03 -2.86
C CYS A 72 -3.83 -7.68 -2.42
N ARG A 73 -4.17 -8.86 -2.93
CA ARG A 73 -5.30 -9.67 -2.45
C ARG A 73 -5.25 -10.02 -0.97
N GLN A 74 -4.06 -10.08 -0.37
CA GLN A 74 -3.88 -10.34 1.07
C GLN A 74 -4.03 -9.06 1.90
N LEU A 75 -3.83 -7.90 1.27
CA LEU A 75 -3.96 -6.58 1.88
C LEU A 75 -5.36 -5.97 1.67
N ALA A 76 -6.21 -6.66 0.90
CA ALA A 76 -7.54 -6.19 0.54
C ALA A 76 -8.40 -5.98 1.80
N CYS A 77 -9.04 -4.83 1.88
CA CYS A 77 -9.92 -4.44 2.97
C CYS A 77 -11.27 -3.97 2.42
N SER A 78 -12.31 -4.11 3.24
CA SER A 78 -13.65 -3.67 2.86
C SER A 78 -13.80 -2.15 2.97
N ASP A 79 -14.79 -1.57 2.32
CA ASP A 79 -15.07 -0.13 2.46
C ASP A 79 -15.40 0.26 3.92
N GLN A 80 -15.94 -0.66 4.72
CA GLN A 80 -16.18 -0.41 6.15
C GLN A 80 -14.87 -0.25 6.94
N ASP A 81 -13.82 -1.00 6.56
CA ASP A 81 -12.51 -0.87 7.17
C ASP A 81 -11.89 0.49 6.84
N LEU A 82 -12.05 0.98 5.61
CA LEU A 82 -11.58 2.31 5.20
C LEU A 82 -12.20 3.44 6.01
N ILE A 83 -13.52 3.36 6.25
CA ILE A 83 -14.25 4.34 7.08
C ILE A 83 -13.69 4.32 8.50
N ARG A 84 -13.44 3.13 9.06
CA ARG A 84 -12.83 2.99 10.37
C ARG A 84 -11.43 3.61 10.38
N PHE A 85 -10.61 3.34 9.38
CA PHE A 85 -9.26 3.91 9.31
C PHE A 85 -9.26 5.44 9.23
N SER A 86 -10.16 6.02 8.43
CA SER A 86 -10.36 7.46 8.32
C SER A 86 -10.84 8.09 9.64
N ALA A 87 -11.77 7.45 10.33
CA ALA A 87 -12.30 7.93 11.61
C ALA A 87 -11.27 7.94 12.75
N THR A 88 -10.26 7.05 12.71
CA THR A 88 -9.19 7.00 13.72
C THR A 88 -7.92 7.78 13.34
N ASP A 89 -7.87 8.50 12.20
CA ASP A 89 -6.73 9.35 11.82
C ASP A 89 -6.95 10.81 12.24
N PRO A 90 -6.42 11.28 13.39
CA PRO A 90 -6.44 12.70 13.74
C PRO A 90 -5.46 13.56 12.90
N VAL A 91 -4.86 13.01 11.83
CA VAL A 91 -3.75 13.64 11.07
C VAL A 91 -4.21 14.20 9.73
N ILE A 92 -5.40 14.83 9.67
CA ILE A 92 -5.72 15.81 8.62
C ILE A 92 -6.28 17.09 9.26
N LEU A 93 -5.53 17.68 10.19
CA LEU A 93 -5.67 19.09 10.59
C LEU A 93 -4.31 19.60 11.13
N ARG A 94 -3.29 19.68 10.28
CA ARG A 94 -2.12 20.52 10.54
C ARG A 94 -1.58 21.12 9.24
N GLY A 95 -1.78 22.42 9.10
CA GLY A 95 -0.99 23.33 8.25
C GLY A 95 -1.61 23.63 6.90
#